data_AF-A0A7R9JL62-F1
#
_entry.id   AF-A0A7R9JL62-F1
#
_cell.length_a   1.000
_cell.length_b   1.000
_cell.length_c   1.000
_cell.angle_alpha   90.00
_cell.angle_beta   90.00
_cell.angle_gamma   90.00
#
_symmetry.space_group_name_H-M   'P 1'
#
loop_
_entity.id
_entity.type
_entity.pdbx_description
1 polymer ?
#
loop_
_entity_poly.entity_id
_entity_poly.type
_entity_poly.pdbx_seq_one_letter_code
_entity_poly.pdbx_strand_id
1 'polypeptide(L)'
;VCLSSRWRFREKFINPLCLTFEDLRWELPFIKQPDPLFKFYVGCALAIVLGMMAIQGISMPSDHWMPWAGFGVAIFLLLSLLPLTWSHYIWNKWQDPHQELEVINDPRNRLVMFLYKSSLKVVWSSPTRIFLYLIMCSTLTGCAMLELVIFLWSMLELVILLWSMLELVIFLWSM
;
A
#
# COMPACT_ATOMS: atom_id res chain seq x y z
N VAL A 1 -1.14 -2.10 31.08
CA VAL A 1 -1.12 -3.59 31.11
C VAL A 1 -2.49 -4.24 31.38
N CYS A 2 -3.48 -3.57 31.97
CA CYS A 2 -4.75 -4.19 32.40
C CYS A 2 -5.83 -4.46 31.32
N LEU A 3 -5.74 -3.83 30.12
CA LEU A 3 -6.72 -4.01 29.04
C LEU A 3 -6.44 -5.25 28.18
N SER A 4 -5.18 -5.51 27.81
CA SER A 4 -4.81 -6.62 26.93
C SER A 4 -5.15 -8.00 27.49
N SER A 5 -5.03 -8.21 28.81
CA SER A 5 -5.37 -9.48 29.45
C SER A 5 -6.89 -9.74 29.50
N ARG A 6 -7.73 -8.71 29.48
CA ARG A 6 -9.19 -8.84 29.54
C ARG A 6 -9.80 -9.32 28.20
N TRP A 7 -9.13 -9.04 27.08
CA TRP A 7 -9.55 -9.46 25.73
C TRP A 7 -9.29 -10.94 25.48
N ARG A 8 -8.15 -11.47 25.93
CA ARG A 8 -7.73 -12.87 25.71
C ARG A 8 -8.72 -13.90 26.29
N PHE A 9 -9.46 -13.55 27.34
CA PHE A 9 -10.48 -14.44 27.94
C PHE A 9 -11.84 -14.39 27.22
N ARG A 10 -12.07 -13.43 26.32
CA ARG A 10 -13.37 -13.17 25.70
C ARG A 10 -13.42 -13.49 24.20
N GLU A 11 -12.34 -14.06 23.66
CA GLU A 11 -12.26 -14.63 22.30
C GLU A 11 -13.33 -15.71 22.03
N LYS A 12 -13.95 -16.26 23.09
CA LYS A 12 -15.02 -17.27 23.01
C LYS A 12 -16.36 -16.75 22.42
N PHE A 13 -16.54 -15.44 22.24
CA PHE A 13 -17.78 -14.83 21.72
C PHE A 13 -17.55 -14.02 20.43
N ILE A 14 -16.64 -14.50 19.57
CA ILE A 14 -16.41 -13.92 18.24
C ILE A 14 -17.12 -14.80 17.22
N ASN A 15 -17.97 -14.20 16.39
CA ASN A 15 -18.67 -14.94 15.34
C ASN A 15 -17.66 -15.39 14.25
N PRO A 16 -17.47 -16.70 13.99
CA PRO A 16 -16.38 -17.19 13.15
C PRO A 16 -16.46 -16.77 11.68
N LEU A 17 -17.64 -16.38 11.19
CA LEU A 17 -17.83 -15.98 9.79
C LEU A 17 -17.49 -14.50 9.54
N CYS A 18 -17.94 -13.61 10.42
CA CYS A 18 -17.76 -12.17 10.23
C CYS A 18 -16.72 -11.55 11.15
N LEU A 19 -16.07 -12.35 12.03
CA LEU A 19 -15.10 -11.89 13.04
C LEU A 19 -15.61 -10.72 13.89
N THR A 20 -16.94 -10.58 13.95
CA THR A 20 -17.66 -9.50 14.62
C THR A 20 -17.83 -9.90 16.08
N PHE A 21 -17.70 -8.93 16.98
CA PHE A 21 -18.06 -9.15 18.38
C PHE A 21 -19.59 -9.26 18.48
N GLU A 22 -20.08 -10.21 19.27
CA GLU A 22 -21.51 -10.39 19.51
C GLU A 22 -22.17 -9.14 20.10
N ASP A 23 -21.40 -8.37 20.88
CA ASP A 23 -21.77 -7.08 21.45
C ASP A 23 -21.12 -5.91 20.68
N LEU A 24 -21.90 -5.21 19.86
CA LEU A 24 -21.49 -4.02 19.07
C LEU A 24 -20.84 -2.89 19.91
N ARG A 25 -21.15 -2.81 21.20
CA ARG A 25 -20.57 -1.81 22.13
C ARG A 25 -19.06 -1.97 22.30
N TRP A 26 -18.52 -3.17 22.07
CA TRP A 26 -17.08 -3.44 22.17
C TRP A 26 -16.32 -3.24 20.86
N GLU A 27 -17.01 -3.12 19.73
CA GLU A 27 -16.35 -2.87 18.43
C GLU A 27 -15.78 -1.45 18.34
N LEU A 28 -16.52 -0.46 18.83
CA LEU A 28 -16.10 0.94 18.79
C LEU A 28 -14.74 1.20 19.49
N PRO A 29 -14.51 0.73 20.74
CA PRO A 29 -13.21 0.90 21.38
C PRO A 29 -12.10 0.06 20.71
N PHE A 30 -12.44 -1.08 20.10
CA PHE A 30 -11.49 -1.91 19.35
C PHE A 30 -11.02 -1.22 18.06
N ILE A 31 -11.92 -0.61 17.29
CA ILE A 31 -11.59 0.15 16.06
C ILE A 31 -10.76 1.41 16.37
N LYS A 32 -10.95 2.00 17.56
CA LYS A 32 -10.15 3.13 18.04
C LYS A 32 -8.74 2.75 18.49
N GLN A 33 -8.43 1.47 18.57
CA GLN A 33 -7.13 1.02 19.04
C GLN A 33 -6.04 1.36 18.01
N PRO A 34 -4.93 2.00 18.43
CA PRO A 34 -3.85 2.36 17.51
C PRO A 34 -3.18 1.09 17.00
N ASP A 35 -2.94 1.05 15.69
CA ASP A 35 -2.37 -0.12 15.02
C ASP A 35 -0.91 0.14 14.66
N PRO A 36 0.03 -0.46 15.42
CA PRO A 36 1.44 -0.26 15.19
C PRO A 36 1.94 -0.97 13.92
N LEU A 37 1.14 -1.87 13.33
CA LEU A 37 1.50 -2.62 12.13
C LEU A 37 1.29 -1.81 10.85
N PHE A 38 0.58 -0.68 10.93
CA PHE A 38 0.28 0.18 9.78
C PHE A 38 1.49 0.50 8.90
N LYS A 39 2.62 0.80 9.53
CA LYS A 39 3.89 1.12 8.87
C LYS A 39 4.45 0.00 8.00
N PHE A 40 4.15 -1.26 8.32
CA PHE A 40 4.58 -2.41 7.54
C PHE A 40 3.69 -2.61 6.31
N TYR A 41 2.38 -2.30 6.40
CA TYR A 41 1.50 -2.38 5.23
C TYR A 41 1.95 -1.43 4.12
N VAL A 42 2.35 -0.20 4.45
CA VAL A 42 2.87 0.77 3.46
C VAL A 42 4.17 0.25 2.82
N GLY A 43 5.08 -0.30 3.63
CA GLY A 43 6.33 -0.87 3.14
C GLY A 43 6.10 -2.09 2.23
N CYS A 44 5.19 -2.98 2.61
CA CYS A 44 4.79 -4.12 1.78
C CYS A 44 4.14 -3.67 0.46
N ALA A 45 3.26 -2.67 0.50
CA ALA A 45 2.65 -2.11 -0.71
C ALA A 45 3.72 -1.54 -1.67
N LEU A 46 4.72 -0.83 -1.14
CA LEU A 46 5.85 -0.35 -1.94
C LEU A 46 6.63 -1.52 -2.57
N ALA A 47 6.92 -2.56 -1.80
CA ALA A 47 7.62 -3.75 -2.30
C ALA A 47 6.84 -4.46 -3.42
N ILE A 48 5.51 -4.56 -3.30
CA ILE A 48 4.63 -5.13 -4.32
C ILE A 48 4.69 -4.30 -5.62
N VAL A 49 4.56 -2.98 -5.53
CA VAL A 49 4.62 -2.09 -6.70
C VAL A 49 5.99 -2.15 -7.39
N LEU A 50 7.08 -2.22 -6.62
CA LEU A 50 8.42 -2.41 -7.18
C LEU A 50 8.56 -3.77 -7.87
N GLY A 51 7.98 -4.82 -7.30
CA GLY A 51 7.92 -6.15 -7.92
C GLY A 51 7.17 -6.15 -9.24
N MET A 52 5.99 -5.53 -9.29
CA MET A 52 5.20 -5.35 -10.51
C MET A 52 6.00 -4.57 -11.57
N MET A 53 6.65 -3.46 -11.19
CA MET A 53 7.50 -2.69 -12.09
C MET A 53 8.66 -3.53 -12.65
N ALA A 54 9.30 -4.36 -11.82
CA ALA A 54 10.39 -5.22 -12.27
C ALA A 54 9.90 -6.28 -13.27
N ILE A 55 8.75 -6.90 -13.03
CA ILE A 55 8.13 -7.86 -13.95
C ILE A 55 7.80 -7.18 -15.28
N GLN A 56 7.17 -6.00 -15.24
CA GLN A 56 6.86 -5.20 -16.42
C GLN A 56 8.13 -4.83 -17.22
N GLY A 57 9.20 -4.45 -16.52
CA GLY A 57 10.47 -4.06 -17.14
C GLY A 57 11.21 -5.22 -17.83
N ILE A 58 11.01 -6.46 -17.39
CA ILE A 58 11.56 -7.65 -18.03
C ILE A 58 10.67 -8.11 -19.20
N SER A 59 9.35 -7.96 -19.06
CA SER A 59 8.38 -8.58 -19.98
C SER A 59 8.11 -7.77 -21.26
N MET A 60 8.43 -6.47 -21.30
CA MET A 60 8.10 -5.61 -22.45
C MET A 60 9.27 -4.76 -22.96
N PRO A 61 9.40 -4.59 -24.28
CA PRO A 61 10.29 -3.59 -24.85
C PRO A 61 9.82 -2.18 -24.49
N SER A 62 10.77 -1.28 -24.26
CA SER A 62 10.63 0.03 -23.62
C SER A 62 9.89 1.11 -24.43
N ASP A 63 9.10 0.74 -25.43
CA ASP A 63 8.57 1.70 -26.43
C ASP A 63 7.43 2.59 -25.90
N HIS A 64 6.84 2.26 -24.75
CA HIS A 64 5.76 3.03 -24.15
C HIS A 64 6.12 3.62 -22.77
N TRP A 65 6.12 4.95 -22.67
CA TRP A 65 6.42 5.70 -21.44
C TRP A 65 5.28 5.71 -20.41
N MET A 66 4.04 5.46 -20.87
CA MET A 66 2.81 5.51 -20.07
C MET A 66 2.84 4.62 -18.80
N PRO A 67 3.22 3.33 -18.86
CA PRO A 67 3.34 2.49 -17.66
C PRO A 67 4.36 3.04 -16.65
N TRP A 68 5.51 3.50 -17.15
CA TRP A 68 6.57 4.05 -16.29
C TRP A 68 6.11 5.28 -15.52
N ALA A 69 5.32 6.15 -16.16
CA ALA A 69 4.71 7.28 -15.47
C ALA A 69 3.69 6.84 -14.41
N GLY A 70 2.83 5.86 -14.72
CA GLY A 70 1.85 5.33 -13.77
C GLY A 70 2.50 4.72 -12.52
N PHE A 71 3.48 3.86 -12.71
CA PHE A 71 4.24 3.27 -11.61
C PHE A 71 5.07 4.33 -10.85
N GLY A 72 5.64 5.31 -11.55
CA GLY A 72 6.38 6.41 -10.93
C GLY A 72 5.51 7.24 -9.98
N VAL A 73 4.28 7.56 -10.39
CA VAL A 73 3.30 8.27 -9.54
C VAL A 73 2.92 7.42 -8.33
N ALA A 74 2.66 6.13 -8.52
CA ALA A 74 2.33 5.21 -7.43
C ALA A 74 3.46 5.08 -6.40
N ILE A 75 4.70 4.92 -6.87
CA ILE A 75 5.89 4.87 -6.01
C ILE A 75 6.07 6.19 -5.27
N PHE A 76 5.99 7.33 -5.96
CA PHE A 76 6.13 8.64 -5.32
C PHE A 76 5.10 8.84 -4.20
N LEU A 77 3.84 8.45 -4.46
CA LEU A 77 2.77 8.51 -3.47
C LEU A 77 3.08 7.63 -2.25
N LEU A 78 3.43 6.36 -2.46
CA LEU A 78 3.77 5.43 -1.36
C LEU A 78 5.03 5.87 -0.59
N LEU A 79 6.03 6.40 -1.29
CA LEU A 79 7.28 6.87 -0.73
C LEU A 79 7.08 8.16 0.08
N SER A 80 6.12 9.01 -0.29
CA SER A 80 5.70 10.16 0.53
C SER A 80 4.96 9.74 1.81
N LEU A 81 4.22 8.63 1.78
CA LEU A 81 3.52 8.06 2.94
C LEU A 81 4.46 7.35 3.93
N LEU A 82 5.62 6.88 3.47
CA LEU A 82 6.62 6.23 4.32
C LEU A 82 7.14 7.13 5.45
N PRO A 83 7.68 8.33 5.22
CA PRO A 83 8.14 9.20 6.29
C PRO A 83 6.96 9.66 7.15
N LEU A 84 5.77 9.88 6.59
CA LEU A 84 4.57 10.22 7.37
C LEU A 84 4.22 9.13 8.40
N THR A 85 4.43 7.86 8.08
CA THR A 85 4.11 6.74 8.98
C THR A 85 5.27 6.35 9.89
N TRP A 86 6.50 6.50 9.43
CA TRP A 86 7.70 6.11 10.18
C TRP A 86 8.27 7.21 11.08
N SER A 87 8.01 8.50 10.82
CA SER A 87 8.63 9.61 11.55
C SER A 87 8.43 9.54 13.06
N HIS A 88 7.20 9.22 13.52
CA HIS A 88 6.92 9.10 14.95
C HIS A 88 7.68 7.93 15.60
N TYR A 89 7.79 6.79 14.90
CA TYR A 89 8.49 5.61 15.41
C TYR A 89 10.01 5.83 15.46
N ILE A 90 10.58 6.41 14.39
CA ILE A 90 12.01 6.71 14.33
C ILE A 90 12.38 7.73 15.40
N TRP A 91 11.58 8.79 15.55
CA TRP A 91 11.82 9.82 16.57
C TRP A 91 11.79 9.25 17.99
N ASN A 92 10.74 8.49 18.34
CA ASN A 92 10.65 7.86 19.66
C ASN A 92 11.81 6.90 19.92
N LYS A 93 12.19 6.08 18.92
CA LYS A 93 13.27 5.10 19.09
C LYS A 93 14.66 5.74 19.16
N TRP A 94 14.84 6.89 18.51
CA TRP A 94 16.11 7.61 18.54
C TRP A 94 16.31 8.36 19.85
N GLN A 95 15.23 8.90 20.43
CA GLN A 95 15.32 9.70 21.65
C GLN A 95 15.19 8.89 22.93
N ASP A 96 14.52 7.73 22.87
CA ASP A 96 14.40 6.82 24.01
C ASP A 96 14.54 5.36 23.56
N PRO A 97 15.78 4.85 23.40
CA PRO A 97 16.04 3.46 23.01
C PRO A 97 15.65 2.44 24.09
N HIS A 98 15.47 2.85 25.36
CA HIS A 98 15.16 1.98 26.49
C HIS A 98 13.74 2.16 27.07
N GLN A 99 12.92 3.08 26.51
CA GLN A 99 11.55 3.38 26.95
C GLN A 99 11.44 3.82 28.41
N GLU A 100 12.42 4.60 28.90
CA GLU A 100 12.49 5.04 30.30
C GLU A 100 11.92 6.45 30.54
N LEU A 101 11.72 7.28 29.51
CA LEU A 101 11.20 8.64 29.65
C LEU A 101 9.70 8.75 29.32
N GLU A 102 8.89 9.18 30.29
CA GLU A 102 7.45 9.47 30.11
C GLU A 102 7.18 10.73 29.26
N VAL A 103 8.16 11.63 29.09
CA VAL A 103 8.00 12.90 28.35
C VAL A 103 9.16 13.09 27.36
N ILE A 104 8.86 12.94 26.07
CA ILE A 104 9.83 13.11 24.98
C ILE A 104 9.89 14.60 24.60
N ASN A 105 11.11 15.15 24.53
CA ASN A 105 11.34 16.55 24.15
C ASN A 105 10.92 16.79 22.68
N ASP A 106 10.12 17.84 22.43
CA ASP A 106 9.62 18.20 21.11
C ASP A 106 10.75 18.53 20.10
N PRO A 107 10.64 18.11 18.82
CA PRO A 107 11.62 18.44 17.77
C PRO A 107 11.68 19.94 17.47
N ARG A 108 12.88 20.51 17.44
CA ARG A 108 13.13 21.96 17.21
C ARG A 108 12.83 22.44 15.77
N ASN A 109 12.83 21.52 14.79
CA ASN A 109 12.68 21.85 13.36
C ASN A 109 11.22 21.79 12.90
N ARG A 110 10.75 22.82 12.17
CA ARG A 110 9.34 22.94 11.73
C ARG A 110 8.86 21.77 10.85
N LEU A 111 9.69 21.26 9.93
CA LEU A 111 9.33 20.13 9.06
C LEU A 111 9.18 18.82 9.84
N VAL A 112 10.11 18.56 10.77
CA VAL A 112 10.06 17.37 11.64
C VAL A 112 8.86 17.45 12.58
N MET A 113 8.55 18.63 13.11
CA MET A 113 7.36 18.84 13.93
C MET A 113 6.06 18.65 13.14
N PHE A 114 6.02 19.08 11.87
CA PHE A 114 4.87 18.84 11.00
C PHE A 114 4.68 17.34 10.69
N LEU A 115 5.75 16.63 10.33
CA LEU A 115 5.72 15.19 10.11
C LEU A 115 5.34 14.43 11.37
N TYR A 116 5.86 14.83 12.54
CA TYR A 116 5.53 14.27 13.83
C TYR A 116 4.05 14.44 14.16
N LYS A 117 3.52 15.67 14.09
CA LYS A 117 2.09 15.95 14.32
C LYS A 117 1.17 15.25 13.33
N SER A 118 1.58 15.17 12.05
CA SER A 118 0.81 14.48 11.01
C SER A 118 0.78 12.97 11.25
N SER A 119 1.91 12.37 11.61
CA SER A 119 2.02 10.96 11.99
C SER A 119 1.18 10.63 13.23
N LEU A 120 1.23 11.49 14.26
CA LEU A 120 0.45 11.34 15.49
C LEU A 120 -1.06 11.40 15.21
N LYS A 121 -1.48 12.32 14.34
CA LYS A 121 -2.88 12.43 13.89
C LYS A 121 -3.32 11.20 13.09
N VAL A 122 -2.45 10.65 12.24
CA VAL A 122 -2.72 9.40 11.50
C VAL A 122 -2.91 8.22 12.46
N VAL A 123 -2.09 8.10 13.49
CA VAL A 123 -2.16 6.97 14.44
C VAL A 123 -3.38 7.05 15.36
N TRP A 124 -3.73 8.26 15.82
CA TRP A 124 -4.85 8.47 16.75
C TRP A 124 -6.24 8.54 16.06
N SER A 125 -6.28 8.84 14.76
CA SER A 125 -7.53 9.01 14.01
C SER A 125 -7.85 7.75 13.20
N SER A 126 -8.82 6.95 13.67
CA SER A 126 -9.39 5.82 12.92
C SER A 126 -9.81 6.16 11.48
N PRO A 127 -10.53 7.27 11.18
CA PRO A 127 -10.95 7.56 9.80
C PRO A 127 -9.78 7.89 8.87
N THR A 128 -8.70 8.48 9.40
CA THR A 128 -7.50 8.77 8.60
C THR A 128 -6.80 7.48 8.16
N ARG A 129 -6.74 6.47 9.04
CA ARG A 129 -6.20 5.15 8.67
C ARG A 129 -7.02 4.49 7.57
N ILE A 130 -8.35 4.49 7.69
CA ILE A 130 -9.26 3.94 6.68
C ILE A 130 -9.04 4.65 5.34
N PHE A 131 -8.95 5.98 5.35
CA PHE A 131 -8.71 6.76 4.14
C PHE A 131 -7.36 6.41 3.47
N LEU A 132 -6.29 6.26 4.26
CA LEU A 132 -4.99 5.84 3.74
C LEU A 132 -5.01 4.42 3.18
N TYR A 133 -5.71 3.49 3.82
CA TYR A 133 -5.91 2.14 3.30
C TYR A 133 -6.63 2.16 1.95
N LEU A 134 -7.69 2.96 1.81
CA LEU A 134 -8.40 3.11 0.54
C LEU A 134 -7.50 3.65 -0.57
N ILE A 135 -6.64 4.63 -0.26
CA ILE A 135 -5.66 5.16 -1.23
C ILE A 135 -4.64 4.08 -1.63
N MET A 136 -4.11 3.32 -0.67
CA MET A 136 -3.15 2.25 -0.97
C MET A 136 -3.80 1.18 -1.86
N CYS A 137 -5.00 0.73 -1.51
CA CYS A 137 -5.73 -0.26 -2.28
C CYS A 137 -6.06 0.24 -3.69
N SER A 138 -6.56 1.46 -3.83
CA SER A 138 -6.88 2.01 -5.15
C SER A 138 -5.64 2.17 -6.03
N THR A 139 -4.51 2.59 -5.44
CA THR A 139 -3.23 2.69 -6.13
C THR A 139 -2.75 1.32 -6.61
N LEU A 140 -2.77 0.31 -5.73
CA LEU A 140 -2.32 -1.04 -6.06
C LEU A 140 -3.19 -1.68 -7.15
N THR A 141 -4.50 -1.57 -7.00
CA THR A 141 -5.46 -2.07 -8.00
C THR A 141 -5.31 -1.31 -9.32
N GLY A 142 -5.12 0.00 -9.28
CA GLY A 142 -4.85 0.81 -10.47
C GLY A 142 -3.61 0.36 -11.22
N CYS A 143 -2.50 0.13 -10.51
CA CYS A 143 -1.27 -0.41 -11.11
C CYS A 143 -1.50 -1.79 -11.75
N ALA A 144 -2.16 -2.70 -11.04
CA ALA A 144 -2.46 -4.03 -11.57
C ALA A 144 -3.36 -4.00 -12.82
N MET A 145 -4.38 -3.12 -12.83
CA MET A 145 -5.25 -2.95 -14.00
C MET A 145 -4.50 -2.37 -15.20
N LEU A 146 -3.61 -1.40 -14.98
CA LEU A 146 -2.77 -0.84 -16.05
C LEU A 146 -1.88 -1.91 -16.68
N GLU A 147 -1.24 -2.75 -15.86
CA GLU A 147 -0.43 -3.87 -16.33
C GLU A 147 -1.25 -4.84 -17.20
N LEU A 148 -2.45 -5.23 -16.76
CA LEU A 148 -3.34 -6.10 -17.52
C LEU A 148 -3.75 -5.50 -18.87
N VAL A 149 -4.12 -4.21 -18.90
CA VAL A 149 -4.52 -3.53 -20.14
C VAL A 149 -3.37 -3.48 -21.14
N ILE A 150 -2.17 -3.16 -20.67
CA ILE A 150 -0.97 -3.07 -21.51
C ILE A 150 -0.61 -4.46 -22.06
N PHE A 151 -0.68 -5.49 -21.22
CA PHE A 151 -0.45 -6.87 -21.62
C PHE A 151 -1.42 -7.33 -22.73
N LEU A 152 -2.72 -7.04 -22.57
CA LEU A 152 -3.74 -7.37 -23.57
C LEU A 152 -3.53 -6.63 -24.89
N TRP A 153 -3.13 -5.36 -24.84
CA TRP A 153 -2.83 -4.57 -26.02
C TRP A 153 -1.67 -5.17 -26.83
N SER A 154 -0.57 -5.50 -26.14
CA SER A 154 0.61 -6.11 -26.79
C SER A 154 0.29 -7.46 -27.44
N MET A 155 -0.52 -8.30 -26.78
CA MET A 155 -0.95 -9.58 -27.37
C MET A 155 -1.80 -9.37 -28.63
N LEU A 156 -2.67 -8.36 -28.66
CA LEU A 156 -3.49 -8.06 -29.83
C LEU A 156 -2.64 -7.64 -31.03
N GLU A 157 -1.63 -6.79 -30.84
CA GLU A 157 -0.70 -6.39 -31.91
C GLU A 157 0.04 -7.58 -32.51
N LEU A 158 0.53 -8.51 -31.67
CA LEU A 158 1.18 -9.73 -32.15
C LEU A 158 0.24 -10.61 -32.99
N VAL A 159 -1.02 -10.76 -32.56
CA VAL A 159 -2.03 -11.53 -33.32
C VAL A 159 -2.32 -10.87 -34.67
N ILE A 160 -2.45 -9.54 -34.71
CA ILE A 160 -2.66 -8.79 -35.96
C ILE A 160 -1.47 -8.97 -36.92
N LEU A 161 -0.24 -8.88 -36.42
CA LEU A 161 0.97 -9.09 -37.23
C LEU A 161 1.06 -10.52 -37.78
N LEU A 162 0.76 -11.53 -36.95
CA LEU A 162 0.72 -12.93 -37.38
C LEU A 162 -0.35 -13.16 -38.46
N TRP A 163 -1.54 -12.57 -38.30
CA TRP A 163 -2.60 -12.65 -39.31
C TRP A 163 -2.16 -12.00 -40.62
N SER A 164 -1.58 -10.80 -40.57
CA SER A 164 -1.08 -10.10 -41.75
C SER A 164 0.03 -10.89 -42.47
N MET A 165 0.92 -11.56 -41.73
CA MET A 165 1.93 -12.42 -42.31
C MET A 165 1.33 -13.66 -42.99
N LEU A 166 0.30 -14.26 -42.39
CA LEU A 166 -0.40 -15.40 -42.97
C LEU A 166 -1.06 -15.02 -44.31
N GLU A 167 -1.77 -13.89 -44.37
CA GLU A 167 -2.39 -13.37 -45.60
C GLU A 167 -1.35 -13.14 -46.71
N LEU A 168 -0.19 -12.58 -46.36
CA LEU A 168 0.91 -12.37 -47.32
C LEU A 168 1.48 -13.69 -47.85
N VAL A 169 1.63 -14.71 -46.99
CA VAL A 169 2.09 -16.04 -47.41
C VAL A 169 1.08 -16.71 -48.35
N ILE A 170 -0.22 -16.61 -48.03
CA ILE A 170 -1.29 -17.15 -48.89
C ILE A 170 -1.28 -16.44 -50.25
N PHE A 171 -1.14 -15.11 -50.27
CA PHE A 171 -1.08 -14.33 -51.49
C PHE A 171 0.12 -14.70 -52.37
N LEU A 172 1.31 -14.85 -51.77
CA LEU A 172 2.54 -15.24 -52.48
C LEU A 172 2.46 -16.65 -53.07
N TRP A 173 1.72 -17.58 -52.45
CA TRP A 173 1.53 -18.93 -52.98
C TRP A 173 0.48 -19.01 -54.09
N SER A 174 -0.36 -17.99 -54.23
CA SER A 174 -1.40 -17.89 -55.26
C SER A 174 -0.93 -17.23 -56.56
N MET A 175 0.28 -16.64 -56.58
CA MET A 175 0.91 -16.05 -57.78
C MET A 175 1.84 -17.06 -58.47
#